data_AF-A0A6P2AWV0-F1
#
_entry.id   AF-A0A6P2AWV0-F1
#
_cell.length_a   1.000
_cell.length_b   1.000
_cell.length_c   1.000
_cell.angle_alpha   90.00
_cell.angle_beta   90.00
_cell.angle_gamma   90.00
#
_symmetry.space_group_name_H-M   'P 1'
#
loop_
_entity.id
_entity.type
_entity.pdbx_description
1 polymer ?
#
loop_
_entity_poly.entity_id
_entity_poly.type
_entity_poly.pdbx_seq_one_letter_code
_entity_poly.pdbx_strand_id
1 'polypeptide(L)'
;RPDVVVVDTRNDYEVAIGTFQGAANPQTASFREFPAYVATHLDPQTHPKVALFCTGGIRCEKATSYLLQQGFAEVYHLEGGILNYLATIPAPESLWEGECFVFDERVALQQGLAPGHYTLCSACGYPLEEGRGECPDCHAPQDVCKGS
;
A
#
# COMPACT_ATOMS: atom_id res chain seq x y z
N ARG A 1 -18.74 -9.13 -1.15
CA ARG A 1 -18.82 -10.13 -2.24
C ARG A 1 -17.63 -11.04 -2.06
N PRO A 2 -17.81 -12.35 -1.81
CA PRO A 2 -16.72 -13.23 -1.39
C PRO A 2 -15.67 -13.55 -2.49
N ASP A 3 -15.91 -13.15 -3.73
CA ASP A 3 -15.14 -13.65 -4.88
C ASP A 3 -14.11 -12.66 -5.46
N VAL A 4 -13.83 -11.55 -4.76
CA VAL A 4 -12.88 -10.53 -5.24
C VAL A 4 -11.63 -10.56 -4.38
N VAL A 5 -10.48 -10.79 -5.00
CA VAL A 5 -9.18 -10.61 -4.35
C VAL A 5 -8.80 -9.15 -4.45
N VAL A 6 -8.65 -8.49 -3.30
CA VAL A 6 -8.14 -7.12 -3.23
C VAL A 6 -6.65 -7.20 -2.98
N VAL A 7 -5.82 -6.58 -3.82
CA VAL A 7 -4.35 -6.66 -3.73
C VAL A 7 -3.75 -5.26 -3.60
N ASP A 8 -2.94 -5.08 -2.56
CA ASP A 8 -2.12 -3.88 -2.41
C ASP A 8 -0.90 -4.00 -3.33
N THR A 9 -0.76 -3.11 -4.31
CA THR A 9 0.36 -3.17 -5.27
C THR A 9 1.56 -2.32 -4.82
N ARG A 10 1.54 -1.87 -3.56
CA ARG A 10 2.60 -1.06 -2.97
C ARG A 10 3.71 -1.93 -2.38
N ASN A 11 4.82 -1.29 -2.03
CA ASN A 11 5.91 -1.99 -1.38
C ASN A 11 5.58 -2.28 0.09
N ASP A 12 6.23 -3.30 0.65
CA ASP A 12 6.06 -3.76 2.03
C ASP A 12 6.06 -2.64 3.09
N TYR A 13 6.99 -1.69 3.01
CA TYR A 13 7.06 -0.55 3.93
C TYR A 13 5.85 0.39 3.85
N GLU A 14 5.19 0.48 2.68
CA GLU A 14 3.98 1.28 2.51
C GLU A 14 2.75 0.56 3.07
N VAL A 15 2.72 -0.78 2.96
CA VAL A 15 1.65 -1.63 3.50
C VAL A 15 1.73 -1.69 5.03
N ALA A 16 2.94 -1.69 5.58
CA ALA A 16 3.19 -1.77 7.02
C ALA A 16 2.57 -0.61 7.82
N ILE A 17 2.37 0.55 7.20
CA ILE A 17 1.79 1.72 7.87
C ILE A 17 0.27 1.86 7.70
N GLY A 18 -0.30 1.16 6.73
CA GLY A 18 -1.73 1.16 6.51
C GLY A 18 -2.11 0.50 5.20
N THR A 19 -3.28 -0.14 5.16
CA THR A 19 -3.81 -0.82 3.96
C THR A 19 -5.33 -0.95 4.07
N PHE A 20 -5.98 -1.47 3.03
CA PHE A 20 -7.41 -1.78 3.10
C PHE A 20 -7.65 -3.06 3.90
N GLN A 21 -8.71 -3.05 4.72
CA GLN A 21 -9.14 -4.23 5.46
C GLN A 21 -9.31 -5.44 4.53
N GLY A 22 -8.61 -6.53 4.84
CA GLY A 22 -8.68 -7.78 4.08
C GLY A 22 -7.93 -7.78 2.74
N ALA A 23 -7.14 -6.74 2.45
CA ALA A 23 -6.27 -6.74 1.27
C ALA A 23 -5.12 -7.75 1.40
N ALA A 24 -4.83 -8.45 0.30
CA ALA A 24 -3.64 -9.27 0.17
C ALA A 24 -2.40 -8.38 0.07
N ASN A 25 -1.40 -8.68 0.88
CA ASN A 25 -0.08 -8.05 0.87
C ASN A 25 0.91 -8.93 0.09
N PRO A 26 1.39 -8.51 -1.09
CA PRO A 26 2.39 -9.23 -1.86
C PRO A 26 3.78 -9.36 -1.19
N GLN A 27 4.05 -8.56 -0.15
CA GLN A 27 5.35 -8.50 0.54
C GLN A 27 6.51 -8.18 -0.41
N THR A 28 6.27 -7.34 -1.41
CA THR A 28 7.30 -6.95 -2.37
C THR A 28 8.13 -5.77 -1.85
N ALA A 29 9.46 -5.87 -1.91
CA ALA A 29 10.34 -4.73 -1.65
C ALA A 29 10.30 -3.71 -2.79
N SER A 30 10.00 -4.19 -4.01
CA SER A 30 9.81 -3.35 -5.19
C SER A 30 8.70 -3.86 -6.10
N PHE A 31 8.01 -2.96 -6.79
CA PHE A 31 6.97 -3.32 -7.77
C PHE A 31 7.45 -4.28 -8.89
N ARG A 32 8.77 -4.39 -9.13
CA ARG A 32 9.33 -5.35 -10.11
C ARG A 32 9.13 -6.81 -9.69
N GLU A 33 8.90 -7.07 -8.42
CA GLU A 33 8.64 -8.41 -7.87
C GLU A 33 7.16 -8.81 -7.99
N PHE A 34 6.26 -7.87 -8.30
CA PHE A 34 4.83 -8.14 -8.42
C PHE A 34 4.49 -9.29 -9.40
N PRO A 35 5.14 -9.41 -10.59
CA PRO A 35 4.94 -10.56 -11.46
C PRO A 35 5.23 -11.92 -10.80
N ALA A 36 6.23 -12.00 -9.93
CA ALA A 36 6.56 -13.23 -9.22
C ALA A 36 5.48 -13.58 -8.18
N TYR A 37 4.93 -12.59 -7.48
CA TYR A 37 3.79 -12.78 -6.58
C TYR A 37 2.58 -13.33 -7.34
N VAL A 38 2.22 -12.72 -8.48
CA VAL A 38 1.10 -13.18 -9.31
C VAL A 38 1.28 -14.63 -9.73
N ALA A 39 2.46 -14.99 -10.24
CA ALA A 39 2.74 -16.35 -10.72
C ALA A 39 2.67 -17.44 -9.62
N THR A 40 2.76 -17.07 -8.35
CA THR A 40 2.83 -18.00 -7.21
C THR A 40 1.58 -17.99 -6.34
N HIS A 41 0.81 -16.89 -6.33
CA HIS A 41 -0.31 -16.70 -5.39
C HIS A 41 -1.65 -16.47 -6.10
N LEU A 42 -1.65 -16.01 -7.35
CA LEU A 42 -2.87 -15.76 -8.10
C LEU A 42 -3.00 -16.74 -9.26
N ASP A 43 -4.24 -17.13 -9.51
CA ASP A 43 -4.62 -18.04 -10.59
C ASP A 43 -5.90 -17.50 -11.22
N PRO A 44 -5.91 -17.20 -12.54
CA PRO A 44 -7.09 -16.73 -13.24
C PRO A 44 -8.33 -17.62 -13.10
N GLN A 45 -8.16 -18.93 -12.89
CA GLN A 45 -9.28 -19.88 -12.79
C GLN A 45 -9.96 -19.82 -11.42
N THR A 46 -9.20 -19.60 -10.35
CA THR A 46 -9.72 -19.55 -8.98
C THR A 46 -9.93 -18.14 -8.47
N HIS A 47 -9.33 -17.14 -9.12
CA HIS A 47 -9.42 -15.73 -8.79
C HIS A 47 -9.96 -14.94 -9.99
N PRO A 48 -11.25 -15.12 -10.34
CA PRO A 48 -11.83 -14.53 -11.54
C PRO A 48 -11.88 -13.00 -11.48
N LYS A 49 -11.88 -12.43 -10.27
CA LYS A 49 -11.95 -10.98 -10.00
C LYS A 49 -10.80 -10.52 -9.12
N VAL A 50 -9.98 -9.61 -9.64
CA VAL A 50 -8.88 -8.98 -8.90
C VAL A 50 -9.08 -7.47 -8.88
N ALA A 51 -9.09 -6.88 -7.69
CA ALA A 51 -9.13 -5.44 -7.48
C ALA A 51 -7.78 -4.96 -6.95
N LEU A 52 -7.18 -4.00 -7.63
CA LEU A 52 -5.85 -3.48 -7.31
C LEU A 52 -5.92 -2.07 -6.75
N PHE A 53 -5.02 -1.73 -5.85
CA PHE A 53 -4.86 -0.34 -5.42
C PHE A 53 -3.40 0.01 -5.12
N CYS A 54 -3.11 1.30 -5.17
CA CYS A 54 -1.85 1.92 -4.75
C CYS A 54 -2.14 3.38 -4.41
N THR A 55 -1.12 4.14 -4.01
CA THR A 55 -1.27 5.52 -3.54
C THR A 55 -2.02 6.42 -4.53
N GLY A 56 -1.60 6.45 -5.81
CA GLY A 56 -2.14 7.37 -6.82
C GLY A 56 -2.51 6.76 -8.18
N GLY A 57 -2.62 5.42 -8.27
CA GLY A 57 -3.12 4.72 -9.47
C GLY A 57 -2.06 4.21 -10.46
N ILE A 58 -0.90 4.84 -10.61
CA ILE A 58 0.09 4.51 -11.68
C ILE A 58 0.56 3.04 -11.65
N ARG A 59 0.84 2.48 -10.46
CA ARG A 59 1.23 1.05 -10.34
C ARG A 59 0.07 0.13 -10.74
N CYS A 60 -1.15 0.52 -10.42
CA CYS A 60 -2.33 -0.26 -10.73
C CYS A 60 -2.62 -0.32 -12.22
N GLU A 61 -2.38 0.76 -12.98
CA GLU A 61 -2.53 0.73 -14.45
C GLU A 61 -1.63 -0.33 -15.09
N LYS A 62 -0.37 -0.39 -14.63
CA LYS A 62 0.62 -1.39 -15.09
C LYS A 62 0.24 -2.79 -14.64
N ALA A 63 -0.11 -2.97 -13.37
CA ALA A 63 -0.51 -4.26 -12.81
C ALA A 63 -1.80 -4.79 -13.45
N THR A 64 -2.77 -3.92 -13.74
CA THR A 64 -4.00 -4.26 -14.46
C THR A 64 -3.68 -4.82 -15.84
N SER A 65 -2.87 -4.08 -16.61
CA SER A 65 -2.45 -4.50 -17.95
C SER A 65 -1.72 -5.84 -17.92
N TYR A 66 -0.85 -6.04 -16.93
CA TYR A 66 -0.11 -7.29 -16.75
C TYR A 66 -1.05 -8.47 -16.42
N LEU A 67 -1.97 -8.33 -15.47
CA LEU A 67 -2.92 -9.39 -15.11
C LEU A 67 -3.83 -9.78 -16.28
N LEU A 68 -4.32 -8.80 -17.04
CA LEU A 68 -5.10 -9.08 -18.26
C LEU A 68 -4.29 -9.93 -19.27
N GLN A 69 -2.98 -9.65 -19.42
CA GLN A 69 -2.10 -10.46 -20.26
C GLN A 69 -1.86 -11.87 -19.70
N GLN A 70 -1.95 -12.06 -18.38
CA GLN A 70 -1.87 -13.38 -17.73
C GLN A 70 -3.20 -14.16 -17.80
N GLY A 71 -4.25 -13.59 -18.42
CA GLY A 71 -5.53 -14.27 -18.64
C GLY A 71 -6.57 -14.08 -17.55
N PHE A 72 -6.38 -13.14 -16.62
CA PHE A 72 -7.41 -12.76 -15.65
C PHE A 72 -8.58 -12.08 -16.37
N ALA A 73 -9.81 -12.52 -16.09
CA ALA A 73 -11.01 -12.07 -16.81
C ALA A 73 -11.47 -10.68 -16.37
N GLU A 74 -11.51 -10.43 -15.06
CA GLU A 74 -12.04 -9.19 -14.49
C GLU A 74 -10.98 -8.57 -13.56
N VAL A 75 -10.25 -7.59 -14.08
CA VAL A 75 -9.25 -6.84 -13.32
C VAL A 75 -9.71 -5.40 -13.17
N TYR A 76 -9.81 -4.95 -11.93
CA TYR A 76 -10.21 -3.59 -11.56
C TYR A 76 -9.07 -2.91 -10.82
N HIS A 77 -9.07 -1.59 -10.82
CA HIS A 77 -8.25 -0.83 -9.88
C HIS A 77 -9.01 0.35 -9.29
N LEU A 78 -8.57 0.77 -8.11
CA LEU A 78 -9.10 1.92 -7.42
C LEU A 78 -8.77 3.21 -8.20
N GLU A 79 -9.79 3.84 -8.77
CA GLU A 79 -9.65 5.07 -9.54
C GLU A 79 -9.16 6.23 -8.66
N GLY A 80 -8.07 6.87 -9.09
CA GLY A 80 -7.38 7.92 -8.32
C GLY A 80 -6.60 7.39 -7.10
N GLY A 81 -6.57 6.07 -6.89
CA GLY A 81 -5.81 5.44 -5.81
C GLY A 81 -6.33 5.76 -4.40
N ILE A 82 -5.51 5.41 -3.41
CA ILE A 82 -5.82 5.61 -1.98
C ILE A 82 -6.06 7.10 -1.68
N LEU A 83 -5.32 8.01 -2.31
CA LEU A 83 -5.48 9.45 -2.06
C LEU A 83 -6.89 9.94 -2.41
N ASN A 84 -7.44 9.52 -3.55
CA ASN A 84 -8.81 9.86 -3.91
C ASN A 84 -9.82 9.23 -2.94
N TYR A 85 -9.60 7.98 -2.52
CA TYR A 85 -10.45 7.30 -1.55
C TYR A 85 -10.48 8.04 -0.20
N LEU A 86 -9.33 8.40 0.36
CA LEU A 86 -9.24 9.11 1.63
C LEU A 86 -9.87 10.51 1.59
N ALA A 87 -9.90 11.14 0.41
CA ALA A 87 -10.51 12.46 0.21
C ALA A 87 -12.04 12.40 0.08
N THR A 88 -12.59 11.29 -0.44
CA THR A 88 -13.99 11.21 -0.87
C THR A 88 -14.87 10.36 0.02
N ILE A 89 -14.32 9.34 0.67
CA ILE A 89 -15.08 8.46 1.56
C ILE A 89 -15.06 9.01 2.99
N PRO A 90 -16.21 9.14 3.68
CA PRO A 90 -16.24 9.55 5.08
C PRO A 90 -15.58 8.51 6.00
N ALA A 91 -14.91 8.97 7.07
CA ALA A 91 -14.24 8.08 8.03
C ALA A 91 -15.10 6.91 8.56
N PRO A 92 -16.40 7.10 8.91
CA PRO A 92 -17.25 6.01 9.40
C PRO A 92 -17.54 4.91 8.38
N GLU A 93 -17.35 5.19 7.09
CA GLU A 93 -17.57 4.26 5.97
C GLU A 93 -16.25 3.73 5.39
N SER A 94 -15.12 4.23 5.90
CA SER A 94 -13.79 3.90 5.42
C SER A 94 -13.41 2.47 5.80
N LEU A 95 -12.90 1.72 4.83
CA LEU A 95 -12.27 0.42 5.02
C LEU A 95 -10.74 0.52 5.10
N TRP A 96 -10.21 1.75 5.08
CA TRP A 96 -8.78 1.99 5.21
C TRP A 96 -8.37 1.89 6.69
N GLU A 97 -7.33 1.13 6.95
CA GLU A 97 -6.74 0.96 8.28
C GLU A 97 -5.33 1.57 8.28
N GLY A 98 -5.00 2.37 9.30
CA GLY A 98 -3.71 3.05 9.42
C GLY A 98 -3.59 4.34 8.59
N GLU A 99 -2.38 4.65 8.13
CA GLU A 99 -2.07 5.87 7.37
C GLU A 99 -1.49 5.55 5.99
N CYS A 100 -1.71 6.42 5.00
CA CYS A 100 -1.27 6.20 3.62
C CYS A 100 0.08 6.84 3.35
N PHE A 101 1.07 6.03 2.98
CA PHE A 101 2.41 6.51 2.67
C PHE A 101 2.42 7.41 1.44
N VAL A 102 3.14 8.52 1.52
CA VAL A 102 3.36 9.45 0.40
C VAL A 102 4.85 9.80 0.28
N PHE A 103 5.30 9.98 -0.96
CA PHE A 103 6.69 10.23 -1.32
C PHE A 103 7.02 11.73 -1.28
N ASP A 104 6.63 12.41 -0.20
CA ASP A 104 6.94 13.82 0.03
C ASP A 104 7.15 14.09 1.53
N GLU A 105 7.37 15.35 1.89
CA GLU A 105 7.71 15.78 3.25
C GLU A 105 6.69 15.36 4.32
N ARG A 106 5.46 15.04 3.93
CA ARG A 106 4.40 14.63 4.86
C ARG A 106 4.54 13.19 5.32
N VAL A 107 5.25 12.34 4.56
CA VAL A 107 5.51 10.91 4.81
C VAL A 107 4.26 10.02 4.81
N ALA A 108 3.21 10.39 5.52
CA ALA A 108 1.94 9.69 5.58
C ALA A 108 0.76 10.66 5.63
N LEU A 109 -0.41 10.18 5.20
CA LEU A 109 -1.67 10.90 5.24
C LEU A 109 -2.76 10.06 5.90
N GLN A 110 -3.60 10.72 6.68
CA GLN A 110 -4.78 10.11 7.29
C GLN A 110 -6.02 10.32 6.41
N GLN A 111 -7.17 9.84 6.90
CA GLN A 111 -8.48 10.16 6.31
C GLN A 111 -8.65 11.69 6.14
N GLY A 112 -9.25 12.11 5.02
CA GLY A 112 -9.40 13.52 4.68
C GLY A 112 -8.09 14.20 4.23
N LEU A 113 -7.04 13.41 3.94
CA LEU A 113 -5.72 13.91 3.52
C LEU A 113 -5.04 14.81 4.56
N ALA A 114 -5.38 14.63 5.84
CA ALA A 114 -4.67 15.27 6.93
C ALA A 114 -3.24 14.70 7.05
N PRO A 115 -2.23 15.51 7.45
CA PRO A 115 -0.90 15.00 7.77
C PRO A 115 -0.96 13.87 8.79
N GLY A 116 -0.18 12.82 8.54
CA GLY A 116 -0.02 11.67 9.42
C GLY A 116 0.97 11.87 10.56
N HIS A 117 1.21 10.79 11.30
CA HIS A 117 2.10 10.72 12.46
C HIS A 117 3.34 9.87 12.17
N TYR A 118 3.78 9.83 10.92
CA TYR A 118 4.99 9.14 10.50
C TYR A 118 6.07 10.12 10.08
N THR A 119 7.31 9.75 10.38
CA THR A 119 8.53 10.40 9.89
C THR A 119 9.39 9.35 9.19
N LEU A 120 10.44 9.75 8.46
CA LEU A 120 11.39 8.78 7.91
C LEU A 120 12.53 8.58 8.90
N CYS A 121 12.96 7.34 9.14
CA CYS A 121 14.19 7.12 9.91
C CYS A 121 15.38 7.72 9.15
N SER A 122 16.16 8.58 9.82
CA SER A 122 17.35 9.20 9.25
C SER A 122 18.41 8.19 8.75
N ALA A 123 18.47 6.99 9.32
CA ALA A 123 19.49 5.99 9.00
C ALA A 123 19.17 5.15 7.74
N CYS A 124 17.90 4.79 7.53
CA CYS A 124 17.49 3.84 6.48
C CYS A 124 16.34 4.33 5.60
N GLY A 125 15.65 5.41 5.98
CA GLY A 125 14.48 5.92 5.25
C GLY A 125 13.17 5.16 5.50
N TYR A 126 13.15 4.16 6.40
CA TYR A 126 11.92 3.45 6.76
C TYR A 126 10.89 4.38 7.46
N PRO A 127 9.58 4.26 7.17
CA PRO A 127 8.55 5.04 7.85
C PRO A 127 8.43 4.67 9.34
N LEU A 128 8.61 5.66 10.22
CA LEU A 128 8.55 5.51 11.66
C LEU A 128 7.37 6.30 12.24
N GLU A 129 6.50 5.56 12.91
CA GLU A 129 5.46 6.12 13.76
C GLU A 129 6.09 6.93 14.91
N GLU A 130 5.52 8.10 15.19
CA GLU A 130 5.94 8.93 16.32
C GLU A 130 5.92 8.15 17.64
N GLY A 131 6.90 8.43 18.50
CA GLY A 131 7.03 7.75 19.81
C GLY A 131 7.53 6.30 19.76
N ARG A 132 7.78 5.72 18.58
CA ARG A 132 8.40 4.39 18.46
C ARG A 132 9.88 4.45 18.88
N GLY A 133 10.27 3.61 19.84
CA GLY A 133 11.62 3.63 20.44
C GLY A 133 12.76 3.15 19.55
N GLU A 134 12.48 2.32 18.54
CA GLU A 134 13.48 1.72 17.66
C GLU A 134 12.91 1.51 16.24
N CYS A 135 13.74 1.68 15.22
CA CYS A 135 13.37 1.41 13.84
C CYS A 135 13.17 -0.10 13.62
N PRO A 136 12.01 -0.55 13.08
CA PRO A 136 11.74 -1.97 12.88
C PRO A 136 12.57 -2.60 11.76
N ASP A 137 13.17 -1.79 10.88
CA ASP A 137 13.97 -2.25 9.75
C ASP A 137 15.47 -2.34 10.11
N CYS A 138 16.06 -1.25 10.59
CA CYS A 138 17.51 -1.17 10.82
C CYS A 138 17.92 -1.24 12.30
N HIS A 139 16.97 -1.37 13.23
CA HIS A 139 17.21 -1.45 14.67
C HIS A 139 17.90 -0.20 15.27
N ALA A 140 17.93 0.90 14.53
CA ALA A 140 18.47 2.16 15.05
C ALA A 140 17.52 2.75 16.11
N PRO A 141 18.04 3.25 17.24
CA PRO A 141 17.22 3.87 18.27
C PRO A 141 16.68 5.22 17.79
N GLN A 142 15.52 5.62 18.33
CA GLN A 142 14.77 6.78 17.82
C GLN A 142 15.54 8.11 17.92
N ASP A 143 16.41 8.26 18.91
CA ASP A 143 17.29 9.42 19.07
C ASP A 143 18.30 9.57 17.93
N VAL A 144 18.67 8.47 17.28
CA VAL A 144 19.47 8.48 16.04
C VAL A 144 18.60 8.77 14.82
N CYS A 145 17.36 8.24 14.77
CA CYS A 145 16.43 8.47 13.67
C CYS A 145 15.81 9.89 13.66
N LYS A 146 15.79 10.60 14.80
CA LYS A 146 15.44 12.03 14.87
C LYS A 146 16.60 12.85 14.32
N GLY A 147 16.52 13.22 13.05
CA GLY A 147 17.43 14.20 12.45
C GLY A 147 17.55 15.44 13.34
N SER A 148 18.78 15.94 13.48
CA SER A 148 19.14 17.13 14.26
C SER A 148 18.37 18.38 13.84
#